data_AF-A0A963QED5-F1
#
_entry.id   AF-A0A963QED5-F1
#
_cell.length_a   1.000
_cell.length_b   1.000
_cell.length_c   1.000
_cell.angle_alpha   90.00
_cell.angle_beta   90.00
_cell.angle_gamma   90.00
#
_symmetry.space_group_name_H-M   'P 1'
#
loop_
_entity.id
_entity.type
_entity.pdbx_description
1 polymer ?
#
loop_
_entity_poly.entity_id
_entity_poly.type
_entity_poly.pdbx_seq_one_letter_code
_entity_poly.pdbx_strand_id
1 'polypeptide(L)'
;TGNSEIVLDRKVADKRIFPALDVGKSGTRKEELLVGKDQLSKMWVLRRILMQMGTIDAMEFLLDKMKDSKTNEDFFATMNQ
;
A
#
# COMPACT_ATOMS: atom_id res chain seq x y z
N THR A 1 -16.89 -14.10 9.61
CA THR A 1 -16.78 -12.63 9.50
C THR A 1 -15.33 -12.25 9.67
N GLY A 2 -14.70 -11.62 8.67
CA GLY A 2 -13.25 -11.31 8.67
C GLY A 2 -12.93 -9.90 9.21
N ASN A 3 -11.77 -9.76 9.85
CA ASN A 3 -11.23 -8.49 10.34
C ASN A 3 -10.02 -8.00 9.53
N SER A 4 -9.49 -8.84 8.63
CA SER A 4 -8.37 -8.56 7.74
C SER A 4 -8.69 -9.14 6.37
N GLU A 5 -8.60 -8.30 5.33
CA GLU A 5 -8.87 -8.68 3.95
C GLU A 5 -7.70 -8.23 3.08
N ILE A 6 -7.16 -9.17 2.31
CA ILE A 6 -6.11 -8.93 1.31
C ILE A 6 -6.71 -9.32 -0.04
N VAL A 7 -6.99 -8.31 -0.85
CA VAL A 7 -7.67 -8.48 -2.14
C VAL A 7 -6.63 -8.50 -3.25
N LEU A 8 -6.64 -9.55 -4.06
CA LEU A 8 -5.78 -9.66 -5.23
C LEU A 8 -6.57 -9.36 -6.50
N ASP A 9 -5.97 -8.61 -7.43
CA ASP A 9 -6.61 -8.23 -8.69
C ASP A 9 -6.00 -8.97 -9.89
N ARG A 10 -6.85 -9.65 -10.66
CA ARG A 10 -6.45 -10.40 -11.86
C ARG A 10 -5.81 -9.51 -12.91
N LYS A 11 -6.29 -8.27 -13.09
CA LYS A 11 -5.77 -7.35 -14.12
C LYS A 11 -4.33 -6.95 -13.85
N VAL A 12 -3.95 -6.85 -12.57
CA VAL A 12 -2.58 -6.57 -12.14
C VAL A 12 -1.69 -7.79 -12.42
N ALA A 13 -2.19 -8.99 -12.11
CA ALA A 13 -1.49 -10.24 -12.39
C ALA A 13 -1.30 -10.50 -13.91
N ASP A 14 -2.30 -10.19 -14.74
CA ASP A 14 -2.24 -10.34 -16.20
C ASP A 14 -1.14 -9.45 -16.81
N LYS A 15 -0.87 -8.29 -16.20
CA LYS A 15 0.26 -7.41 -16.55
C LYS A 15 1.61 -7.84 -15.94
N ARG A 16 1.65 -8.99 -15.23
CA ARG A 16 2.84 -9.53 -14.56
C ARG A 16 3.42 -8.61 -13.48
N ILE A 17 2.58 -7.82 -12.84
CA ILE A 17 2.96 -6.97 -11.71
C ILE A 17 2.73 -7.76 -10.43
N PHE A 18 3.79 -7.96 -9.63
CA PHE A 18 3.73 -8.72 -8.39
C PHE A 18 4.32 -7.92 -7.23
N PRO A 19 3.69 -7.93 -6.04
CA PRO A 19 2.44 -8.64 -5.71
C PRO A 19 1.19 -8.03 -6.37
N ALA A 20 0.24 -8.86 -6.80
CA ALA A 20 -0.97 -8.42 -7.53
C ALA A 20 -2.07 -7.90 -6.58
N LEU A 21 -1.71 -6.98 -5.68
CA LEU A 21 -2.56 -6.49 -4.60
C LEU A 21 -3.47 -5.33 -5.05
N ASP A 22 -4.70 -5.31 -4.58
CA ASP A 22 -5.56 -4.12 -4.61
C ASP A 22 -5.49 -3.42 -3.25
N VAL A 23 -4.60 -2.43 -3.12
CA VAL A 23 -4.37 -1.69 -1.87
C VAL A 23 -5.58 -0.86 -1.45
N GLY A 24 -6.41 -0.43 -2.42
CA GLY A 24 -7.62 0.34 -2.14
C GLY A 24 -8.66 -0.49 -1.39
N LYS A 25 -8.85 -1.74 -1.84
CA LYS A 25 -9.83 -2.68 -1.27
C LYS A 25 -9.30 -3.49 -0.08
N SER A 26 -7.98 -3.64 0.04
CA SER A 26 -7.36 -4.36 1.15
C SER A 26 -7.36 -3.52 2.43
N GLY A 27 -7.44 -4.16 3.59
CA GLY A 27 -7.40 -3.46 4.87
C GLY A 27 -7.64 -4.34 6.08
N THR A 28 -7.26 -3.83 7.25
CA THR A 28 -7.48 -4.47 8.55
C THR A 28 -8.32 -3.54 9.43
N ARG A 29 -9.34 -4.09 10.08
CA ARG A 29 -10.15 -3.35 11.06
C ARG A 29 -9.34 -3.13 12.34
N LYS A 30 -9.46 -1.94 12.93
CA LYS A 30 -8.73 -1.53 14.14
C LYS A 30 -7.20 -1.56 13.97
N GLU A 31 -6.70 -1.14 12.82
CA GLU A 31 -5.26 -1.09 12.53
C GLU A 31 -4.50 -0.15 13.50
N GLU A 32 -5.16 0.80 14.15
CA GLU A 32 -4.59 1.66 15.19
C GLU A 32 -4.09 0.92 16.44
N LEU A 33 -4.51 -0.34 16.63
CA LEU A 33 -4.01 -1.20 17.70
C LEU A 33 -2.75 -1.99 17.29
N LEU A 34 -2.43 -2.02 16.00
CA LEU A 34 -1.34 -2.82 15.43
C LEU A 34 -0.12 -1.98 15.07
N VAL A 35 -0.33 -0.72 14.69
CA VAL A 35 0.74 0.21 14.27
C VAL A 35 0.77 1.46 15.14
N GLY A 36 1.95 2.04 15.31
CA GLY A 36 2.12 3.31 16.03
C GLY A 36 1.43 4.47 15.30
N LYS A 37 1.04 5.52 16.05
CA LYS A 37 0.31 6.68 15.49
C LYS A 37 1.03 7.34 14.30
N ASP A 38 2.35 7.49 14.39
CA ASP A 38 3.14 8.12 13.34
C ASP A 38 3.14 7.30 12.05
N GLN A 39 3.30 5.97 12.16
CA GLN A 39 3.21 5.06 11.01
C GLN A 39 1.79 5.04 10.43
N LEU A 40 0.77 5.03 11.30
CA LEU A 40 -0.63 5.06 10.87
C LEU A 40 -0.92 6.31 10.04
N SER A 41 -0.46 7.49 10.46
CA SER A 41 -0.63 8.73 9.69
C SER A 41 0.05 8.64 8.31
N LYS A 42 1.26 8.08 8.23
CA LYS A 42 1.97 7.89 6.95
C LYS A 42 1.25 6.89 6.02
N MET A 43 0.79 5.77 6.56
CA MET A 43 -0.01 4.78 5.83
C MET A 43 -1.29 5.41 5.27
N TRP A 44 -1.96 6.27 6.04
CA TRP A 44 -3.16 7.00 5.59
C TRP A 44 -2.87 7.97 4.44
N VAL A 45 -1.77 8.72 4.51
CA VAL A 45 -1.35 9.62 3.41
C VAL A 45 -1.05 8.80 2.16
N LEU A 46 -0.26 7.73 2.27
CA LEU A 46 0.03 6.83 1.16
C LEU A 46 -1.26 6.28 0.54
N ARG A 47 -2.18 5.77 1.36
CA ARG A 47 -3.45 5.21 0.88
C ARG A 47 -4.28 6.23 0.13
N ARG A 48 -4.33 7.49 0.59
CA ARG A 48 -5.04 8.56 -0.12
C ARG A 48 -4.45 8.83 -1.50
N ILE A 49 -3.14 8.83 -1.65
CA ILE A 49 -2.46 9.01 -2.95
C ILE A 49 -2.80 7.84 -3.88
N LEU A 50 -2.66 6.60 -3.39
CA LEU A 50 -2.92 5.40 -4.19
C LEU A 50 -4.39 5.29 -4.62
N MET A 51 -5.34 5.74 -3.79
CA MET A 51 -6.78 5.73 -4.12
C MET A 51 -7.18 6.72 -5.22
N GLN A 52 -6.35 7.73 -5.52
CA GLN A 52 -6.59 8.63 -6.65
C GLN A 52 -6.15 8.03 -8.00
N MET A 53 -5.42 6.91 -7.96
CA MET A 53 -4.90 6.20 -9.12
C MET A 53 -5.73 4.95 -9.42
N GLY A 54 -5.63 4.43 -10.65
CA GLY A 54 -6.14 3.08 -10.94
C GLY A 54 -5.30 2.02 -10.23
N THR A 55 -5.89 0.85 -9.91
CA THR A 55 -5.22 -0.23 -9.17
C THR A 55 -3.86 -0.64 -9.77
N ILE A 56 -3.74 -0.65 -11.09
CA ILE A 56 -2.50 -0.99 -11.80
C ILE A 56 -1.45 0.10 -11.57
N ASP A 57 -1.78 1.35 -11.87
CA ASP A 57 -0.85 2.49 -11.75
C ASP A 57 -0.42 2.70 -10.30
N ALA A 58 -1.34 2.48 -9.34
CA ALA A 58 -1.04 2.52 -7.92
C ALA A 58 0.02 1.48 -7.52
N MET A 59 -0.09 0.25 -8.04
CA MET A 59 0.88 -0.81 -7.76
C MET A 59 2.23 -0.55 -8.43
N GLU A 60 2.24 -0.05 -9.66
CA GLU A 60 3.49 0.34 -10.33
C GLU A 60 4.19 1.48 -9.59
N PHE A 61 3.45 2.51 -9.20
CA PHE A 61 3.97 3.63 -8.40
C PHE A 61 4.52 3.17 -7.06
N LEU A 62 3.78 2.31 -6.34
CA LEU A 62 4.23 1.79 -5.05
C LEU A 62 5.52 0.98 -5.21
N LEU A 63 5.57 0.07 -6.19
CA LEU A 63 6.76 -0.73 -6.45
C LEU A 63 7.96 0.11 -6.89
N ASP A 64 7.75 1.14 -7.70
CA ASP A 64 8.80 2.06 -8.11
C ASP A 64 9.44 2.76 -6.90
N LYS A 65 8.62 3.30 -6.00
CA LYS A 65 9.12 3.96 -4.79
C LYS A 65 9.75 3.00 -3.78
N MET A 66 9.21 1.79 -3.65
CA MET A 66 9.78 0.79 -2.76
C MET A 66 11.14 0.26 -3.24
N LYS A 67 11.44 0.28 -4.56
CA LYS A 67 12.74 -0.16 -5.09
C LYS A 67 13.91 0.69 -4.62
N ASP A 68 13.67 1.97 -4.38
CA ASP A 68 14.69 2.92 -3.91
C ASP A 68 15.03 2.74 -2.42
N SER A 69 14.22 1.96 -1.69
CA SER A 69 14.34 1.71 -0.26
C SER A 69 14.63 0.24 0.04
N LYS A 70 15.50 -0.04 1.02
CA LYS A 70 15.71 -1.42 1.48
C LYS A 70 14.70 -1.86 2.53
N THR A 71 14.18 -0.91 3.31
CA THR A 71 13.27 -1.17 4.43
C THR A 71 12.03 -0.27 4.33
N ASN A 72 10.95 -0.69 4.98
CA ASN A 72 9.73 0.11 5.03
C ASN A 72 9.95 1.40 5.83
N GLU A 73 10.83 1.38 6.83
CA GLU A 73 11.25 2.55 7.58
C GLU A 73 11.90 3.61 6.68
N ASP A 74 12.83 3.18 5.81
CA ASP A 74 13.48 4.07 4.84
C ASP A 74 12.46 4.64 3.84
N PHE A 75 11.57 3.80 3.31
CA PHE A 75 10.48 4.22 2.43
C PHE A 75 9.58 5.28 3.07
N PHE A 76 9.17 5.07 4.31
CA PHE A 76 8.35 6.03 5.04
C PHE A 76 9.12 7.29 5.46
N ALA A 77 10.46 7.28 5.44
CA ALA A 77 11.28 8.45 5.64
C ALA A 77 11.37 9.31 4.37
N THR A 78 11.44 8.70 3.19
CA THR A 78 11.48 9.42 1.91
C THR A 78 10.15 10.09 1.55
N MET A 79 9.02 9.55 2.04
CA MET A 79 7.70 10.20 1.88
C MET A 79 7.52 11.49 2.69
N ASN A 80 8.40 11.75 3.66
CA ASN A 80 8.36 12.96 4.49
C ASN A 80 9.18 14.12 3.92
N GLN A 81 9.81 13.94 2.74
CA GLN A 81 10.45 15.00 1.96
C GLN A 81 9.52 15.47 0.84
#